data_AF-A0A177M733-F1
#
_entry.id   AF-A0A177M733-F1
#
_cell.length_a   1.000
_cell.length_b   1.000
_cell.length_c   1.000
_cell.angle_alpha   90.00
_cell.angle_beta   90.00
_cell.angle_gamma   90.00
#
_symmetry.space_group_name_H-M   'P 1'
#
loop_
_entity.id
_entity.type
_entity.pdbx_description
1 polymer ?
#
loop_
_entity_poly.entity_id
_entity_poly.type
_entity_poly.pdbx_seq_one_letter_code
_entity_poly.pdbx_strand_id
1 'polypeptide(L)'
;MPVTPQAPIYAEGSYAQLQVHRAGKIAAFFALICVIWVAVSAACPSARNQLVSGALAAVWAVGAPVWFWYEYYFIYRANDGGLADSFDHFKHGQQTAIAIWAGLAASLGAFAASDFAKAPSTKFECTAELPDGLHAVPPAPAASGAIRQGTAVLTCKQSAA
;
A
#
# COMPACT_ATOMS: atom_id res chain seq x y z
N MET A 1 -16.64 36.87 -1.74
CA MET A 1 -17.25 36.46 -3.03
C MET A 1 -17.31 34.93 -3.07
N PRO A 2 -18.26 34.30 -3.77
CA PRO A 2 -18.26 32.84 -3.90
C PRO A 2 -16.98 32.37 -4.61
N VAL A 3 -16.26 31.42 -4.00
CA VAL A 3 -15.03 30.83 -4.53
C VAL A 3 -15.38 30.00 -5.76
N THR A 4 -15.02 30.48 -6.96
CA THR A 4 -15.15 29.70 -8.19
C THR A 4 -14.00 28.70 -8.30
N PRO A 5 -14.24 27.37 -8.34
CA PRO A 5 -13.17 26.36 -8.31
C PRO A 5 -12.21 26.43 -9.52
N GLN A 6 -12.63 27.10 -10.59
CA GLN A 6 -11.89 27.18 -11.85
C GLN A 6 -11.05 28.45 -12.01
N ALA A 7 -11.06 29.35 -11.03
CA ALA A 7 -10.25 30.56 -11.11
C ALA A 7 -8.74 30.21 -11.10
N PRO A 8 -7.95 30.77 -12.03
CA PRO A 8 -6.51 30.50 -12.08
C PRO A 8 -5.79 31.18 -10.90
N ILE A 9 -4.92 30.42 -10.22
CA ILE A 9 -4.10 30.92 -9.10
C ILE A 9 -2.88 31.71 -9.61
N TYR A 10 -2.32 31.26 -10.74
CA TYR A 10 -1.16 31.86 -11.38
C TYR A 10 -1.56 32.45 -12.73
N ALA A 11 -0.88 33.53 -13.14
CA ALA A 11 -1.13 34.16 -14.42
C ALA A 11 -0.81 33.18 -15.56
N GLU A 12 -1.64 33.22 -16.61
CA GLU A 12 -1.46 32.34 -17.76
C GLU A 12 -0.12 32.62 -18.45
N GLY A 13 0.67 31.58 -18.70
CA GLY A 13 2.02 31.69 -19.27
C GLY A 13 3.11 32.09 -18.28
N SER A 14 2.80 32.31 -17.00
CA SER A 14 3.82 32.62 -15.99
C SER A 14 4.74 31.43 -15.69
N TYR A 15 5.98 31.74 -15.29
CA TYR A 15 6.95 30.70 -14.87
C TYR A 15 6.42 29.83 -13.73
N ALA A 16 5.66 30.43 -12.80
CA ALA A 16 5.04 29.71 -11.69
C ALA A 16 4.02 28.66 -12.16
N GLN A 17 3.12 29.04 -13.08
CA GLN A 17 2.14 28.11 -13.66
C GLN A 17 2.85 26.94 -14.35
N LEU A 18 3.89 27.23 -15.13
CA LEU A 18 4.65 26.21 -15.84
C LEU A 18 5.39 25.26 -14.88
N GLN A 19 5.96 25.79 -13.79
CA GLN A 19 6.61 24.98 -12.76
C GLN A 19 5.62 24.04 -12.07
N VAL A 20 4.47 24.53 -11.62
CA VAL A 20 3.45 23.71 -10.95
C VAL A 20 2.89 22.66 -11.91
N HIS A 21 2.64 23.02 -13.17
CA HIS A 21 2.14 22.07 -14.16
C HIS A 21 3.17 20.97 -14.50
N ARG A 22 4.45 21.33 -14.63
CA ARG A 22 5.54 20.36 -14.83
C ARG A 22 5.70 19.46 -13.62
N ALA A 23 5.69 20.02 -12.42
CA ALA A 23 5.77 19.26 -11.18
C ALA A 23 4.60 18.28 -11.06
N GLY A 24 3.37 18.71 -11.36
CA GLY A 24 2.20 17.84 -11.39
C GLY A 24 2.34 16.66 -12.37
N LYS A 25 2.86 16.91 -13.59
CA LYS A 25 3.14 15.86 -14.57
C LYS A 25 4.21 14.87 -14.09
N ILE A 26 5.31 15.38 -13.53
CA ILE A 26 6.40 14.56 -13.00
C ILE A 26 5.88 13.71 -11.82
N ALA A 27 5.12 14.31 -10.91
CA ALA A 27 4.54 13.62 -9.77
C ALA A 27 3.58 12.51 -10.20
N ALA A 28 2.72 12.77 -11.20
CA ALA A 28 1.81 11.75 -11.75
C ALA A 28 2.56 10.58 -12.38
N PHE A 29 3.61 10.86 -13.17
CA PHE A 29 4.45 9.83 -13.78
C PHE A 29 5.20 9.01 -12.73
N PHE A 30 5.79 9.67 -11.73
CA PHE A 30 6.46 9.01 -10.63
C PHE A 30 5.51 8.14 -9.81
N ALA A 31 4.30 8.64 -9.49
CA ALA A 31 3.28 7.86 -8.80
C ALA A 31 2.88 6.60 -9.58
N LEU A 32 2.73 6.69 -10.90
CA LEU A 32 2.45 5.53 -11.75
C LEU A 32 3.57 4.47 -11.66
N ILE A 33 4.84 4.90 -11.75
CA ILE A 33 5.98 3.99 -11.61
C ILE A 33 5.98 3.33 -10.24
N CYS A 34 5.71 4.09 -9.18
CA CYS A 34 5.65 3.55 -7.81
C CYS A 34 4.56 2.47 -7.68
N VAL A 35 3.38 2.72 -8.23
CA VAL A 35 2.26 1.76 -8.22
C VAL A 35 2.63 0.48 -8.97
N ILE A 36 3.22 0.60 -10.16
CA ILE A 36 3.68 -0.55 -10.95
C ILE A 36 4.76 -1.34 -10.20
N TRP A 37 5.75 -0.64 -9.62
CA TRP A 37 6.81 -1.26 -8.84
C TRP A 37 6.26 -2.05 -7.65
N VAL A 38 5.36 -1.44 -6.87
CA VAL A 38 4.72 -2.10 -5.72
C VAL A 38 3.94 -3.33 -6.19
N ALA A 39 3.16 -3.23 -7.26
CA ALA A 39 2.38 -4.34 -7.80
C ALA A 39 3.27 -5.52 -8.25
N VAL A 40 4.38 -5.24 -8.96
CA VAL A 40 5.35 -6.28 -9.38
C VAL A 40 6.06 -6.88 -8.17
N SER A 41 6.45 -6.05 -7.21
CA SER A 41 7.15 -6.50 -6.00
C SER A 41 6.29 -7.41 -5.11
N ALA A 42 4.96 -7.22 -5.12
CA ALA A 42 4.02 -8.07 -4.42
C ALA A 42 3.94 -9.49 -5.01
N ALA A 43 4.15 -9.64 -6.33
CA ALA A 43 4.16 -10.95 -6.98
C ALA A 43 5.46 -11.74 -6.72
N CYS A 44 6.56 -11.07 -6.37
CA CYS A 44 7.86 -11.67 -6.07
C CYS A 44 8.43 -11.09 -4.77
N PRO A 45 7.93 -11.53 -3.59
CA PRO A 45 8.36 -11.00 -2.31
C PRO A 45 9.82 -11.39 -2.03
N SER A 46 10.68 -10.38 -1.89
CA SER A 46 12.04 -10.53 -1.40
C SER A 46 12.31 -9.47 -0.33
N ALA A 47 13.20 -9.75 0.63
CA ALA A 47 13.53 -8.81 1.71
C ALA A 47 14.01 -7.45 1.17
N ARG A 48 14.77 -7.46 0.06
CA ARG A 48 15.22 -6.24 -0.64
C ARG A 48 14.04 -5.45 -1.19
N ASN A 49 13.07 -6.13 -1.83
CA ASN A 49 11.90 -5.48 -2.40
C ASN A 49 11.02 -4.84 -1.32
N GLN A 50 10.87 -5.51 -0.17
CA GLN A 50 10.14 -4.96 0.98
C GLN A 50 10.82 -3.71 1.54
N LEU A 51 12.15 -3.71 1.66
CA LEU A 51 12.91 -2.54 2.12
C LEU A 51 12.75 -1.36 1.15
N VAL A 52 12.86 -1.60 -0.16
CA VAL A 52 12.68 -0.55 -1.18
C VAL A 52 11.27 0.01 -1.15
N SER A 53 10.25 -0.83 -1.08
CA SER A 53 8.85 -0.39 -1.00
C SER A 53 8.57 0.39 0.29
N GLY A 54 9.17 -0.02 1.43
CA GLY A 54 9.10 0.73 2.69
C GLY A 54 9.77 2.10 2.61
N ALA A 55 10.96 2.19 2.01
CA ALA A 55 11.64 3.46 1.80
C ALA A 55 10.83 4.39 0.87
N LEU A 56 10.23 3.85 -0.19
CA LEU A 56 9.39 4.60 -1.10
C LEU A 56 8.13 5.14 -0.41
N ALA A 57 7.50 4.33 0.45
CA ALA A 57 6.38 4.75 1.27
C ALA A 57 6.77 5.88 2.25
N ALA A 58 7.96 5.80 2.86
CA ALA A 58 8.46 6.85 3.75
C ALA A 58 8.74 8.16 2.99
N VAL A 59 9.34 8.09 1.80
CA VAL A 59 9.55 9.25 0.93
C VAL A 59 8.20 9.84 0.51
N TRP A 60 7.20 9.03 0.18
CA TRP A 60 5.85 9.49 -0.13
C TRP A 60 5.16 10.16 1.07
N ALA A 61 5.36 9.62 2.27
CA ALA A 61 4.81 10.13 3.51
C ALA A 61 5.32 11.56 3.84
N VAL A 62 6.57 11.86 3.50
CA VAL A 62 7.19 13.17 3.78
C VAL A 62 7.13 14.10 2.56
N GLY A 63 7.14 13.53 1.36
CA GLY A 63 7.25 14.27 0.10
C GLY A 63 6.10 15.24 -0.13
N ALA A 64 4.85 14.84 0.14
CA ALA A 64 3.70 15.73 -0.03
C ALA A 64 3.72 16.94 0.94
N PRO A 65 3.93 16.76 2.27
CA PRO A 65 4.14 17.89 3.18
C PRO A 65 5.26 18.85 2.75
N VAL A 66 6.41 18.30 2.34
CA VAL A 66 7.55 19.11 1.87
C VAL A 66 7.22 19.86 0.59
N TRP A 67 6.49 19.23 -0.34
CA TRP A 67 6.05 19.88 -1.57
C TRP A 67 5.11 21.06 -1.29
N PHE A 68 4.10 20.90 -0.43
CA PHE A 68 3.19 22.00 -0.09
C PHE A 68 3.91 23.18 0.58
N TRP A 69 4.89 22.88 1.44
CA TRP A 69 5.75 23.90 2.04
C TRP A 69 6.57 24.63 0.97
N TYR A 70 7.20 23.89 0.06
CA TYR A 70 7.99 24.46 -1.03
C TYR A 70 7.13 25.35 -1.95
N GLU A 71 5.96 24.86 -2.36
CA GLU A 71 5.03 25.60 -3.20
C GLU A 71 4.61 26.92 -2.56
N TYR A 72 4.28 26.93 -1.26
CA TYR A 72 3.90 28.15 -0.56
C TYR A 72 5.03 29.19 -0.50
N TYR A 73 6.22 28.79 -0.05
CA TYR A 73 7.31 29.73 0.20
C TYR A 73 8.03 30.17 -1.08
N PHE A 74 8.26 29.27 -2.03
CA PHE A 74 9.11 29.52 -3.19
C PHE A 74 8.35 29.76 -4.48
N ILE A 75 7.10 29.31 -4.60
CA ILE A 75 6.30 29.56 -5.80
C ILE A 75 5.28 30.65 -5.50
N TYR A 76 4.38 30.44 -4.55
CA TYR A 76 3.29 31.37 -4.29
C TYR A 76 3.78 32.72 -3.77
N ARG A 77 4.58 32.73 -2.69
CA ARG A 77 5.08 33.97 -2.07
C ARG A 77 6.13 34.70 -2.92
N ALA A 78 6.94 33.96 -3.70
CA ALA A 78 7.96 34.57 -4.56
C ALA A 78 7.38 35.28 -5.79
N ASN A 79 6.12 34.98 -6.17
CA ASN A 79 5.41 35.63 -7.26
C ASN A 79 4.35 36.62 -6.70
N ASP A 80 4.72 37.40 -5.69
CA ASP A 80 3.88 38.43 -5.03
C ASP A 80 2.53 37.93 -4.47
N GLY A 81 2.41 36.62 -4.19
CA GLY A 81 1.16 36.02 -3.72
C GLY A 81 0.17 35.68 -4.85
N GLY A 82 0.65 35.52 -6.08
CA GLY A 82 -0.19 35.16 -7.22
C GLY A 82 -1.10 36.31 -7.68
N LEU A 83 -2.24 35.99 -8.30
CA LEU A 83 -3.22 37.01 -8.67
C LEU A 83 -3.87 37.63 -7.42
N ALA A 84 -4.32 38.88 -7.51
CA ALA A 84 -5.14 39.50 -6.47
C ALA A 84 -6.37 38.62 -6.15
N ASP A 85 -6.68 38.43 -4.87
CA ASP A 85 -7.71 37.50 -4.35
C ASP A 85 -7.48 35.99 -4.61
N SER A 86 -6.32 35.56 -5.12
CA SER A 86 -6.04 34.13 -5.34
C SER A 86 -5.68 33.33 -4.08
N PHE A 87 -5.43 34.02 -2.96
CA PHE A 87 -4.96 33.38 -1.73
C PHE A 87 -5.96 32.39 -1.13
N ASP A 88 -7.24 32.76 -1.12
CA ASP A 88 -8.29 31.90 -0.59
C ASP A 88 -8.46 30.63 -1.44
N HIS A 89 -8.32 30.74 -2.75
CA HIS A 89 -8.31 29.60 -3.67
C HIS A 89 -7.11 28.68 -3.39
N PHE A 90 -5.93 29.26 -3.20
CA PHE A 90 -4.71 28.52 -2.87
C PHE A 90 -4.87 27.75 -1.54
N LYS A 91 -5.35 28.42 -0.50
CA LYS A 91 -5.61 27.79 0.81
C LYS A 91 -6.62 26.65 0.72
N HIS A 92 -7.73 26.87 0.01
CA HIS A 92 -8.75 25.85 -0.17
C HIS A 92 -8.20 24.64 -0.92
N GLY A 93 -7.37 24.87 -1.95
CA GLY A 93 -6.65 23.81 -2.67
C GLY A 93 -5.73 23.01 -1.75
N GLN A 94 -4.91 23.68 -0.93
CA GLN A 94 -4.04 23.00 0.03
C GLN A 94 -4.80 22.20 1.08
N GLN A 95 -5.87 22.75 1.66
CA GLN A 95 -6.69 22.03 2.65
C GLN A 95 -7.34 20.77 2.05
N THR A 96 -7.88 20.89 0.83
CA THR A 96 -8.48 19.76 0.11
C THR A 96 -7.43 18.70 -0.20
N ALA A 97 -6.26 19.09 -0.70
CA ALA A 97 -5.20 18.17 -1.04
C ALA A 97 -4.63 17.45 0.19
N ILE A 98 -4.47 18.16 1.32
CA ILE A 98 -4.04 17.57 2.60
C ILE A 98 -5.06 16.56 3.11
N ALA A 99 -6.36 16.85 3.02
CA ALA A 99 -7.41 15.92 3.46
C ALA A 99 -7.41 14.63 2.63
N ILE A 100 -7.31 14.75 1.30
CA ILE A 100 -7.22 13.59 0.39
C ILE A 100 -5.96 12.78 0.70
N TRP A 101 -4.82 13.45 0.83
CA TRP A 101 -3.56 12.79 1.10
C TRP A 101 -3.55 12.09 2.46
N ALA A 102 -4.08 12.74 3.51
CA ALA A 102 -4.18 12.15 4.84
C ALA A 102 -5.09 10.92 4.85
N GLY A 103 -6.22 10.96 4.13
CA GLY A 103 -7.11 9.81 3.97
C GLY A 103 -6.42 8.62 3.29
N LEU A 104 -5.65 8.88 2.23
CA LEU A 104 -4.84 7.86 1.56
C LEU A 104 -3.76 7.30 2.48
N ALA A 105 -2.99 8.16 3.15
CA ALA A 105 -1.93 7.76 4.07
C ALA A 105 -2.47 6.92 5.23
N ALA A 106 -3.60 7.33 5.82
CA ALA A 106 -4.27 6.58 6.87
C ALA A 106 -4.73 5.19 6.39
N SER A 107 -5.29 5.11 5.17
CA SER A 107 -5.73 3.84 4.58
C SER A 107 -4.56 2.89 4.35
N LEU A 108 -3.45 3.38 3.78
CA LEU A 108 -2.23 2.58 3.63
C LEU A 108 -1.66 2.14 4.98
N GLY A 109 -1.66 3.04 5.98
CA GLY A 109 -1.22 2.72 7.33
C GLY A 109 -2.06 1.61 7.97
N ALA A 110 -3.38 1.65 7.80
CA ALA A 110 -4.28 0.60 8.27
C ALA A 110 -4.02 -0.75 7.58
N PHE A 111 -3.78 -0.76 6.26
CA PHE A 111 -3.41 -1.99 5.55
C PHE A 111 -2.09 -2.57 6.05
N ALA A 112 -1.07 -1.73 6.19
CA ALA A 112 0.22 -2.16 6.73
C ALA A 112 0.08 -2.71 8.17
N ALA A 113 -0.71 -2.05 9.01
CA ALA A 113 -1.00 -2.50 10.37
C ALA A 113 -1.71 -3.87 10.42
N SER A 114 -2.57 -4.16 9.44
CA SER A 114 -3.32 -5.42 9.40
C SER A 114 -2.44 -6.65 9.17
N ASP A 115 -1.33 -6.51 8.45
CA ASP A 115 -0.36 -7.59 8.27
C ASP A 115 0.39 -7.91 9.57
N PHE A 116 0.62 -6.92 10.43
CA PHE A 116 1.21 -7.14 11.76
C PHE A 116 0.23 -7.78 12.75
N ALA A 117 -1.08 -7.62 12.53
CA ALA A 117 -2.11 -8.18 13.40
C ALA A 117 -2.35 -9.69 13.15
N LYS A 118 -1.80 -10.28 12.08
CA LYS A 118 -1.86 -11.72 11.87
C LYS A 118 -1.01 -12.43 12.94
N ALA A 119 -1.66 -13.29 13.73
CA ALA A 119 -0.98 -14.21 14.62
C ALA A 119 0.04 -15.06 13.83
N PRO A 120 1.23 -15.37 14.39
CA PRO A 120 2.19 -16.24 13.73
C PRO A 120 1.50 -17.56 13.37
N SER A 121 1.60 -17.98 12.10
CA SER A 121 0.97 -19.23 11.67
C SER A 121 1.62 -20.39 12.42
N THR A 122 0.92 -20.93 13.42
CA THR A 122 1.34 -22.16 14.08
C THR A 122 1.28 -23.27 13.05
N LYS A 123 2.45 -23.78 12.63
CA LYS A 123 2.52 -24.98 11.81
C LYS A 123 2.11 -26.15 12.69
N PHE A 124 0.96 -26.76 12.39
CA PHE A 124 0.55 -28.00 13.01
C PHE A 124 1.09 -29.14 12.15
N GLU A 125 2.04 -29.90 12.70
CA GLU A 125 2.40 -31.19 12.14
C GLU A 125 1.41 -32.21 12.70
N CYS A 126 0.54 -32.70 11.82
CA CYS A 126 -0.36 -33.79 12.16
C CYS A 126 0.26 -35.09 11.63
N THR A 127 0.70 -35.93 12.55
CA THR A 127 1.17 -37.27 12.23
C THR A 127 0.01 -38.23 12.44
N ALA A 128 -0.36 -38.99 11.41
CA ALA A 128 -1.32 -40.07 11.54
C ALA A 128 -0.56 -41.33 11.95
N GLU A 129 -0.62 -41.70 13.23
CA GLU A 129 -0.15 -43.03 13.65
C GLU A 129 -1.22 -44.05 13.28
N LEU A 130 -0.88 -44.98 12.37
CA LEU A 130 -1.69 -46.17 12.15
C LEU A 130 -1.43 -47.15 13.30
N PRO A 131 -2.48 -47.82 13.82
CA PRO A 131 -2.30 -48.81 14.87
C PRO A 131 -1.37 -49.93 14.41
N ASP A 132 -0.44 -50.33 15.29
CA ASP A 132 0.53 -51.40 15.09
C ASP A 132 -0.17 -52.67 14.61
N GLY A 133 0.06 -53.02 13.33
CA GLY A 133 -0.55 -54.18 12.67
C GLY A 133 -1.16 -53.91 11.29
N LEU A 134 -1.33 -52.65 10.87
CA LEU A 134 -1.72 -52.31 9.49
C LEU A 134 -0.49 -51.99 8.63
N HIS A 135 0.12 -53.02 8.05
CA HIS A 135 1.03 -52.81 6.92
C HIS A 135 0.22 -52.28 5.73
N ALA A 136 0.80 -51.34 4.97
CA ALA A 136 0.26 -50.89 3.70
C ALA A 136 0.15 -52.10 2.76
N VAL A 137 -1.06 -52.67 2.64
CA VAL A 137 -1.35 -53.72 1.66
C VAL A 137 -1.25 -53.04 0.28
N PRO A 138 -0.42 -53.52 -0.66
CA PRO A 138 -0.39 -52.98 -2.01
C PRO A 138 -1.79 -53.06 -2.62
N PRO A 139 -2.20 -52.09 -3.46
CA PRO A 139 -3.56 -52.01 -3.97
C PRO A 139 -3.91 -53.30 -4.73
N ALA A 140 -4.74 -54.14 -4.11
CA ALA A 140 -5.32 -55.31 -4.75
C ALA A 140 -6.45 -54.87 -5.70
N PRO A 141 -6.63 -55.56 -6.84
CA PRO A 141 -7.69 -55.23 -7.79
C PRO A 141 -9.06 -55.41 -7.13
N ALA A 142 -9.93 -54.43 -7.40
CA ALA A 142 -11.24 -54.22 -6.80
C ALA A 142 -12.03 -55.50 -6.52
N ALA A 143 -12.16 -55.84 -5.24
CA ALA A 143 -13.16 -56.79 -4.75
C ALA A 143 -13.87 -56.19 -3.53
N SER A 144 -15.18 -56.01 -3.70
CA SER A 144 -16.15 -55.53 -2.72
C SER A 144 -16.02 -56.28 -1.40
N GLY A 145 -15.69 -55.56 -0.32
CA GLY A 145 -15.53 -56.14 1.01
C GLY A 145 -15.49 -55.07 2.10
N ALA A 146 -16.32 -55.25 3.12
CA ALA A 146 -16.62 -54.32 4.20
C ALA A 146 -15.41 -53.56 4.77
N ILE A 147 -15.49 -52.21 4.73
CA ILE A 147 -14.53 -51.31 5.37
C ILE A 147 -14.77 -51.34 6.88
N ARG A 148 -13.91 -52.02 7.64
CA ARG A 148 -13.80 -51.81 9.10
C ARG A 148 -13.24 -50.41 9.33
N GLN A 149 -14.04 -49.52 9.91
CA GLN A 149 -13.58 -48.22 10.41
C GLN A 149 -12.68 -48.43 11.63
N GLY A 150 -11.38 -48.61 11.39
CA GLY A 150 -10.36 -48.36 12.42
C GLY A 150 -10.32 -46.86 12.68
N THR A 151 -10.59 -46.44 13.91
CA THR A 151 -10.55 -45.03 14.32
C THR A 151 -9.09 -44.56 14.28
N ALA A 152 -8.68 -43.88 13.21
CA ALA A 152 -7.37 -43.24 13.15
C ALA A 152 -7.33 -42.10 14.17
N VAL A 153 -6.42 -42.18 15.14
CA VAL A 153 -6.20 -41.12 16.12
C VAL A 153 -5.21 -40.13 15.51
N LEU A 154 -5.71 -38.97 15.09
CA LEU A 154 -4.86 -37.87 14.62
C LEU A 154 -4.28 -37.15 15.84
N THR A 155 -2.99 -37.30 16.07
CA THR A 155 -2.26 -36.48 17.04
C THR A 155 -1.61 -35.32 16.29
N CYS A 156 -2.17 -34.12 16.45
CA CYS A 156 -1.54 -32.90 15.97
C CYS A 156 -0.71 -32.32 17.11
N LYS A 157 0.62 -32.22 16.92
CA LYS A 157 1.48 -31.49 17.85
C LYS A 157 1.73 -30.10 17.29
N GLN A 158 1.59 -29.10 18.15
CA GLN A 158 1.97 -27.73 17.83
C GLN A 158 3.49 -27.66 17.86
N SER A 159 4.11 -27.50 16.69
CA SER A 159 5.55 -27.30 16.58
C SER A 159 5.85 -25.82 16.80
N ALA A 160 6.57 -25.51 17.88
CA ALA A 160 7.08 -24.17 18.11
C ALA A 160 8.25 -23.93 17.15
N ALA A 161 8.11 -22.96 16.25
CA ALA A 161 9.21 -22.45 15.44
C ALA A 161 10.15 -21.57 16.28
#